data_AF-A0A370X4B2-F1
#
_entry.id   AF-A0A370X4B2-F1
#
_cell.length_a   1.000
_cell.length_b   1.000
_cell.length_c   1.000
_cell.angle_alpha   90.00
_cell.angle_beta   90.00
_cell.angle_gamma   90.00
#
_symmetry.space_group_name_H-M   'P 1'
#
loop_
_entity.id
_entity.type
_entity.pdbx_description
1 polymer ?
#
loop_
_entity_poly.entity_id
_entity_poly.type
_entity_poly.pdbx_seq_one_letter_code
_entity_poly.pdbx_strand_id
1 'polypeptide(L)'
;MIEISLGKLVLLALVALIVLGPEKLPQAARTAGALMRRLRSGWDSVRAEVERELEIEELKRTAREAAARAEAAQSEMNNVMRSTREQVATTSAEVRDEIAQVHKDITETDAASKESTHGNA
;
A
#
# COMPACT_ATOMS: atom_id res chain seq x y z
N MET A 1 24.61 -4.59 -12.29
CA MET A 1 24.65 -4.32 -13.75
C MET A 1 25.38 -5.50 -14.38
N ILE A 2 24.83 -6.17 -15.39
CA ILE A 2 25.53 -7.29 -16.05
C ILE A 2 26.49 -6.67 -17.09
N GLU A 3 27.78 -6.71 -16.79
CA GLU A 3 28.86 -6.28 -17.69
C GLU A 3 29.03 -7.31 -18.81
N ILE A 4 28.22 -7.22 -19.87
CA ILE A 4 28.33 -8.05 -21.08
C ILE A 4 29.54 -7.56 -21.87
N SER A 5 30.69 -8.20 -21.64
CA SER A 5 31.90 -8.00 -22.44
C SER A 5 31.99 -9.10 -23.51
N LEU A 6 32.43 -8.73 -24.72
CA LEU A 6 32.66 -9.66 -25.83
C LEU A 6 33.46 -10.90 -25.41
N GLY A 7 34.48 -10.74 -24.56
CA GLY A 7 35.29 -11.86 -24.07
C GLY A 7 34.48 -12.86 -23.22
N LYS A 8 33.53 -12.38 -22.41
CA LYS A 8 32.66 -13.26 -21.61
C LYS A 8 31.67 -14.03 -22.48
N LEU A 9 31.16 -13.43 -23.56
CA LEU A 9 30.30 -14.11 -24.53
C LEU A 9 31.04 -15.26 -25.22
N VAL A 10 32.28 -15.04 -25.65
CA VAL A 10 33.10 -16.10 -26.27
C VAL A 10 33.38 -17.23 -25.28
N LEU A 11 33.76 -16.91 -24.03
CA LEU A 11 33.98 -17.91 -23.00
C LEU A 11 32.72 -18.72 -22.70
N LEU A 12 31.57 -18.06 -22.59
CA LEU A 12 30.27 -18.72 -22.39
C LEU A 12 29.92 -19.65 -23.56
N ALA A 13 30.13 -19.20 -24.80
CA ALA A 13 29.93 -20.03 -25.99
C ALA A 13 30.83 -21.27 -25.98
N LEU A 14 32.09 -21.11 -25.58
CA LEU A 14 33.04 -22.22 -25.47
C LEU A 14 32.61 -23.24 -24.42
N VAL A 15 32.21 -22.79 -23.22
CA VAL A 15 31.70 -23.66 -22.15
C VAL A 15 30.44 -24.40 -22.61
N ALA A 16 29.51 -23.70 -23.25
CA ALA A 16 28.30 -24.31 -23.78
C ALA A 16 28.60 -25.36 -24.87
N LEU A 17 29.61 -25.13 -25.72
CA LEU A 17 30.07 -26.12 -26.71
C LEU A 17 30.68 -27.37 -26.04
N ILE A 18 31.42 -27.21 -24.95
CA ILE A 18 32.03 -28.35 -24.24
C ILE A 18 30.97 -29.17 -23.50
N VAL A 19 30.06 -28.50 -22.78
CA VAL A 19 29.06 -29.17 -21.93
C VAL A 19 27.96 -29.82 -22.76
N LEU A 20 27.43 -29.10 -23.74
CA LEU A 20 26.29 -29.56 -24.53
C LEU A 20 26.73 -30.27 -25.82
N GLY A 21 27.90 -29.92 -26.34
CA GLY A 21 28.42 -30.40 -27.62
C GLY A 21 28.07 -29.45 -28.78
N PRO A 22 28.97 -29.30 -29.78
CA PRO A 22 28.78 -28.42 -30.94
C PRO A 22 27.55 -28.76 -31.78
N GLU A 23 27.12 -30.01 -31.79
CA GLU A 23 25.96 -30.45 -32.57
C GLU A 23 24.62 -30.20 -31.85
N LYS A 24 24.63 -30.17 -30.51
CA LYS A 24 23.41 -30.07 -29.69
C LYS A 24 23.08 -28.64 -29.28
N LEU A 25 24.08 -27.77 -29.15
CA LEU A 25 23.91 -26.33 -28.91
C LEU A 25 22.97 -25.64 -29.93
N PRO A 26 23.17 -25.79 -31.26
CA PRO A 26 22.27 -25.19 -32.24
C PRO A 26 20.86 -25.79 -32.19
N GLN A 27 20.75 -27.08 -31.85
CA GLN A 27 19.45 -27.74 -31.68
C GLN A 27 18.70 -27.18 -30.46
N ALA A 28 19.37 -26.99 -29.33
CA ALA A 28 18.79 -26.39 -28.13
C ALA A 28 18.38 -24.92 -28.37
N ALA A 29 19.21 -24.14 -29.05
CA ALA A 29 18.88 -22.76 -29.41
C ALA A 29 17.66 -22.68 -30.33
N ARG A 30 17.53 -23.60 -31.30
CA ARG A 30 16.34 -23.71 -32.16
C ARG A 30 15.07 -24.05 -31.37
N THR A 31 15.16 -25.01 -30.44
CA THR A 31 14.02 -25.42 -29.61
C THR A 31 13.60 -24.31 -28.64
N ALA A 32 14.56 -23.70 -27.94
CA ALA A 32 14.32 -22.56 -27.07
C ALA A 32 13.77 -21.35 -27.85
N GLY A 33 14.30 -21.09 -29.04
CA GLY A 33 13.82 -20.04 -29.94
C GLY A 33 12.39 -20.31 -30.43
N ALA A 34 12.05 -21.56 -30.74
CA ALA A 34 10.68 -21.93 -31.14
C ALA A 34 9.69 -21.75 -29.99
N LEU A 35 10.07 -22.10 -28.75
CA LEU A 35 9.29 -21.82 -27.54
C LEU A 35 9.13 -20.32 -27.32
N MET A 36 10.23 -19.57 -27.33
CA MET A 36 10.21 -18.10 -27.18
C MET A 36 9.35 -17.43 -28.26
N ARG A 37 9.37 -17.94 -29.50
CA ARG A 37 8.51 -17.44 -30.59
C ARG A 37 7.03 -17.65 -30.29
N ARG A 38 6.66 -18.80 -29.71
CA ARG A 38 5.28 -19.09 -29.31
C ARG A 38 4.82 -18.23 -28.12
N LEU A 39 5.71 -18.00 -27.15
CA LEU A 39 5.44 -17.07 -26.05
C LEU A 39 5.28 -15.63 -26.54
N ARG A 40 6.15 -15.19 -27.46
CA ARG A 40 6.09 -13.85 -28.07
C ARG A 40 4.79 -13.66 -28.85
N SER A 41 4.38 -14.64 -29.67
CA SER A 41 3.11 -14.57 -30.38
C SER A 41 1.88 -14.53 -29.45
N GLY A 42 1.96 -15.17 -28.28
CA GLY A 42 0.90 -15.09 -27.27
C GLY A 42 0.81 -13.70 -26.62
N TRP A 43 1.92 -13.01 -26.45
CA TRP A 43 1.93 -11.61 -26.00
C TRP A 43 1.43 -10.66 -27.08
N ASP A 44 1.79 -10.91 -28.34
CA ASP A 44 1.32 -10.11 -29.47
C ASP A 44 -0.19 -10.28 -29.68
N SER A 45 -0.76 -11.48 -29.48
CA SER A 45 -2.21 -11.71 -29.55
C SER A 45 -2.97 -11.09 -28.38
N VAL A 46 -2.44 -11.18 -27.15
CA VAL A 46 -3.04 -10.49 -25.99
C VAL A 46 -2.97 -8.98 -26.18
N ARG A 47 -1.86 -8.46 -26.72
CA ARG A 47 -1.75 -7.04 -27.07
C ARG A 47 -2.75 -6.65 -28.14
N ALA A 48 -2.94 -7.45 -29.18
CA ALA A 48 -3.90 -7.18 -30.25
C ALA A 48 -5.36 -7.26 -29.79
N GLU A 49 -5.70 -8.18 -28.88
CA GLU A 49 -7.03 -8.27 -28.27
C GLU A 49 -7.29 -7.08 -27.33
N VAL A 50 -6.28 -6.67 -26.57
CA VAL A 50 -6.34 -5.49 -25.69
C VAL A 50 -6.41 -4.19 -26.50
N GLU A 51 -5.64 -4.05 -27.58
CA GLU A 51 -5.65 -2.86 -28.45
C GLU A 51 -6.96 -2.70 -29.25
N ARG A 52 -7.72 -3.79 -29.43
CA ARG A 52 -9.00 -3.77 -30.15
C ARG A 52 -10.18 -3.27 -29.29
N GLU A 53 -9.98 -3.15 -27.98
CA GLU A 53 -11.01 -2.68 -27.04
C GLU A 53 -10.50 -1.58 -26.06
N LEU A 54 -9.19 -1.38 -25.95
CA LEU A 54 -8.54 -0.33 -25.17
C LEU A 54 -7.56 0.44 -26.07
N GLU A 55 -7.97 1.64 -26.51
CA GLU A 55 -7.00 2.67 -26.85
C GLU A 55 -6.11 2.88 -25.62
N ILE A 56 -4.80 2.72 -25.80
CA ILE A 56 -3.74 2.79 -24.77
C ILE A 56 -3.79 4.10 -23.93
N GLU A 57 -4.55 5.10 -24.35
CA GLU A 57 -4.89 6.33 -23.63
C GLU A 57 -5.71 6.05 -22.33
N GLU A 58 -6.66 5.10 -22.35
CA GLU A 58 -7.59 4.86 -21.23
C GLU A 58 -6.96 4.11 -20.06
N LEU A 59 -6.09 3.13 -20.30
CA LEU A 59 -5.40 2.40 -19.21
C LEU A 59 -4.47 3.33 -18.42
N LYS A 60 -3.82 4.26 -19.14
CA LYS A 60 -2.97 5.29 -18.55
C LYS A 60 -3.79 6.35 -17.80
N ARG A 61 -5.03 6.57 -18.20
CA ARG A 61 -5.99 7.49 -17.55
C ARG A 61 -6.59 6.87 -16.30
N THR A 62 -7.05 5.62 -16.34
CA THR A 62 -7.56 4.90 -15.17
C THR A 62 -6.47 4.69 -14.12
N ALA A 63 -5.23 4.37 -14.50
CA ALA A 63 -4.12 4.30 -13.56
C ALA A 63 -3.84 5.65 -12.85
N ARG A 64 -3.90 6.77 -13.60
CA ARG A 64 -3.76 8.11 -13.03
C ARG A 64 -4.94 8.52 -12.14
N GLU A 65 -6.17 8.20 -12.55
CA GLU A 65 -7.38 8.46 -11.76
C GLU A 65 -7.40 7.62 -10.48
N ALA A 66 -6.95 6.36 -10.53
CA ALA A 66 -6.81 5.50 -9.35
C ALA A 66 -5.76 6.04 -8.37
N ALA A 67 -4.61 6.51 -8.88
CA ALA A 67 -3.58 7.15 -8.06
C ALA A 67 -4.10 8.44 -7.40
N ALA A 68 -4.79 9.31 -8.15
CA ALA A 68 -5.37 10.54 -7.63
C ALA A 68 -6.45 10.27 -6.57
N ARG A 69 -7.30 9.25 -6.77
CA ARG A 69 -8.30 8.84 -5.76
C ARG A 69 -7.66 8.28 -4.49
N ALA A 70 -6.56 7.53 -4.62
CA ALA A 70 -5.83 7.01 -3.46
C ALA A 70 -5.18 8.14 -2.65
N GLU A 71 -4.62 9.16 -3.30
CA GLU A 71 -4.07 10.35 -2.65
C GLU A 71 -5.17 11.17 -1.95
N ALA A 72 -6.32 11.38 -2.61
CA ALA A 72 -7.46 12.07 -2.02
C ALA A 72 -8.00 11.31 -0.79
N ALA A 73 -8.13 9.98 -0.87
CA ALA A 73 -8.57 9.15 0.26
C ALA A 73 -7.58 9.20 1.43
N GLN A 74 -6.25 9.25 1.17
CA GLN A 74 -5.26 9.45 2.22
C GLN A 74 -5.37 10.84 2.86
N SER A 75 -5.60 11.89 2.06
CA SER A 75 -5.78 13.24 2.56
C SER A 75 -7.02 13.37 3.44
N GLU A 76 -8.16 12.81 3.01
CA GLU A 76 -9.39 12.77 3.81
C GLU A 76 -9.19 11.97 5.10
N MET A 77 -8.56 10.79 5.03
CA MET A 77 -8.26 9.99 6.22
C MET A 77 -7.41 10.77 7.24
N ASN A 78 -6.40 11.50 6.77
CA ASN A 78 -5.56 12.35 7.62
C ASN A 78 -6.35 13.51 8.25
N ASN A 79 -7.26 14.12 7.48
CA ASN A 79 -8.12 15.20 7.97
C ASN A 79 -9.13 14.71 9.00
N VAL A 80 -9.77 13.56 8.74
CA VAL A 80 -10.69 12.90 9.68
C VAL A 80 -9.96 12.51 10.95
N MET A 81 -8.75 11.96 10.86
CA MET A 81 -7.95 11.65 12.05
C MET A 81 -7.58 12.90 12.84
N ARG A 82 -7.28 14.02 12.17
CA ARG A 82 -6.98 15.29 12.83
C ARG A 82 -8.21 15.87 13.53
N SER A 83 -9.36 15.91 12.86
CA SER A 83 -10.61 16.42 13.45
C SER A 83 -11.10 15.53 14.60
N THR A 84 -10.95 14.21 14.47
CA THR A 84 -11.26 13.27 15.56
C THR A 84 -10.35 13.52 16.75
N ARG A 85 -9.05 13.77 16.54
CA ARG A 85 -8.12 14.09 17.61
C ARG A 85 -8.45 15.40 18.31
N GLU A 86 -8.87 16.42 17.55
CA GLU A 86 -9.31 17.71 18.10
C GLU A 86 -10.62 17.57 18.90
N GLN A 87 -11.62 16.87 18.37
CA GLN A 87 -12.88 16.60 19.08
C GLN A 87 -12.66 15.79 20.36
N VAL A 88 -11.80 14.76 20.32
CA VAL A 88 -11.44 14.00 21.51
C VAL A 88 -10.72 14.88 22.53
N ALA A 89 -9.85 15.79 22.09
CA ALA A 89 -9.17 16.74 22.98
C ALA A 89 -10.15 17.73 23.64
N THR A 90 -11.11 18.29 22.90
CA THR A 90 -12.12 19.20 23.46
C THR A 90 -13.10 18.48 24.37
N THR A 91 -13.62 17.32 23.96
CA THR A 91 -14.54 16.54 24.79
C THR A 91 -13.85 16.04 26.06
N SER A 92 -12.58 15.63 26.00
CA SER A 92 -11.85 15.25 27.22
C SER A 92 -11.56 16.45 28.15
N ALA A 93 -11.38 17.66 27.61
CA ALA A 93 -11.27 18.87 28.41
C ALA A 93 -12.60 19.22 29.09
N GLU A 94 -13.72 19.17 28.35
CA GLU A 94 -15.07 19.42 28.89
C GLU A 94 -15.48 18.39 29.95
N VAL A 95 -15.25 17.10 29.69
CA VAL A 95 -15.52 16.02 30.66
C VAL A 95 -14.65 16.19 31.92
N ARG A 96 -13.40 16.66 31.78
CA ARG A 96 -12.52 16.89 32.93
C ARG A 96 -13.01 18.06 33.79
N ASP A 97 -13.52 19.11 33.16
CA ASP A 97 -14.09 20.27 33.86
C ASP A 97 -15.43 19.93 34.53
N GLU A 98 -16.30 19.15 33.89
CA GLU A 98 -17.53 18.63 34.52
C GLU A 98 -17.21 17.72 35.72
N ILE A 99 -16.25 16.80 35.59
CA ILE A 99 -15.84 15.93 36.71
C ILE A 99 -15.25 16.78 37.86
N ALA A 100 -14.51 17.84 37.55
CA ALA A 100 -13.98 18.75 38.57
C ALA A 100 -15.09 19.55 39.28
N GLN A 101 -16.14 19.95 38.56
CA GLN A 101 -17.31 20.63 39.15
C GLN A 101 -18.15 19.68 40.00
N VAL A 102 -18.45 18.48 39.51
CA VAL A 102 -19.19 17.46 40.27
C VAL A 102 -18.44 17.08 41.54
N HIS A 103 -17.11 16.96 41.50
CA HIS A 103 -16.31 16.69 42.69
C HIS A 103 -16.35 17.84 43.70
N LYS A 104 -16.44 19.09 43.23
CA LYS A 104 -16.56 20.27 44.08
C LYS A 104 -17.93 20.34 44.77
N ASP A 105 -19.00 20.04 44.05
CA ASP A 105 -20.37 20.03 44.58
C ASP A 105 -20.60 18.89 45.59
N ILE A 106 -19.98 17.72 45.36
CA ILE A 106 -19.99 16.61 46.32
C ILE A 106 -19.22 17.01 47.59
N THR A 107 -18.11 17.73 47.48
CA THR A 107 -17.32 18.17 48.64
C THR A 107 -18.03 19.26 49.45
N GLU A 108 -18.81 20.15 48.81
CA GLU A 108 -19.68 21.12 49.50
C GLU A 108 -20.89 20.46 50.17
N THR A 109 -21.48 19.44 49.54
CA THR A 109 -22.62 18.69 50.12
C THR A 109 -22.20 17.84 51.33
N ASP A 110 -21.00 17.26 51.31
CA ASP A 110 -20.48 16.45 52.42
C ASP A 110 -19.99 17.30 53.61
N ALA A 111 -19.66 18.58 53.37
CA ALA A 111 -19.40 19.57 54.43
C ALA A 111 -20.70 20.01 55.15
N ALA A 112 -21.82 20.11 54.43
CA ALA A 112 -23.12 20.48 55.00
C ALA A 112 -23.82 19.32 55.75
N SER A 113 -23.54 18.05 55.38
CA SER A 113 -24.19 16.89 56.01
C SER A 113 -23.62 16.49 57.37
N LYS A 114 -22.45 16.99 57.78
CA LYS A 114 -21.87 16.67 59.10
C LYS A 114 -22.44 17.49 60.26
N GLU A 115 -23.24 18.53 60.02
CA GLU A 115 -23.76 19.40 61.08
C GLU A 115 -25.14 18.96 61.62
N SER A 116 -25.91 18.12 60.91
CA SER A 116 -27.31 17.81 61.30
C SER A 116 -27.54 16.45 61.98
N THR A 117 -26.50 15.63 62.21
CA THR A 117 -26.64 14.31 62.89
C THR A 117 -25.96 14.31 64.26
N HIS A 118 -26.19 15.36 65.06
CA HIS A 118 -25.99 15.29 66.52
C HIS A 118 -26.84 16.36 67.19
N GLY A 119 -28.06 16.01 67.62
CA GLY A 119 -28.83 16.92 68.46
C GLY A 119 -30.33 16.80 68.33
N ASN A 120 -30.90 15.66 68.71
CA ASN A 120 -32.20 15.68 69.37
C ASN A 120 -32.25 14.55 70.40
N ALA A 121 -31.77 14.88 71.60
CA ALA A 121 -31.95 14.17 72.86
C ALA A 121 -32.35 15.22 73.91
#